data_AF-A0A2D0QI53-F1
#
_entry.id   AF-A0A2D0QI53-F1
#
_cell.length_a   1.000
_cell.length_b   1.000
_cell.length_c   1.000
_cell.angle_alpha   90.00
_cell.angle_beta   90.00
_cell.angle_gamma   90.00
#
_symmetry.space_group_name_H-M   'P 1'
#
loop_
_entity.id
_entity.type
_entity.pdbx_description
1 polymer ?
#
loop_
_entity_poly.entity_id
_entity_poly.type
_entity_poly.pdbx_seq_one_letter_code
_entity_poly.pdbx_strand_id
1 'polypeptide(L)'
;MVTQTVQWNVLISHRKTDSLSFLLQLNTLLNDAGAEPFEPQSSFFTSSGKQVNGDMEYYFQDGDTKTPVAFKNELTPVSGSAVVQTRIVFNSSSPVPSESLVLSAIQTLLSAQLTNLSDSVKVLNFTYEKISNTSYAVNFTFSISNISMSKNPNFRNDTYTQVENIINNALNTLLNDDAVEPFKPQSSFFTSSANQVNGDMEYYFQDGDTKTPAAFLDDLKPVLGNALIRIRLVFKNLTRVPSEADVLNAANALLDPKIRRARAIDRQTLSDPVSIQNVIYEKIGNNSYIISFAFKISNVTISKDLQLRNATYDLIQNTINSLLNTILNVKDAPAFVFPQANYTFNGTAIEANSEYIFVEGETKWTPSGFLSAILSISGLSTLTTPAAQTNPPVLRPTVQAHSNTTTTGGNSAWILGIIIPCSIIIILIPCWILLCCLLCGCCAGLRRRYNRRRSYNVQYTTRNGLF
;
A
#
# COMPACT_ATOMS: atom_id res chain seq x y z
N MET A 1 -12.47 -2.04 44.77
CA MET A 1 -12.83 -1.38 46.04
C MET A 1 -13.01 0.10 45.74
N VAL A 2 -14.26 0.57 45.66
CA VAL A 2 -14.58 1.95 45.27
C VAL A 2 -14.95 2.72 46.54
N THR A 3 -14.07 3.60 46.99
CA THR A 3 -14.29 4.43 48.18
C THR A 3 -14.81 5.80 47.73
N GLN A 4 -16.05 6.15 48.07
CA GLN A 4 -16.63 7.46 47.78
C GLN A 4 -17.02 8.16 49.08
N THR A 5 -16.42 9.32 49.34
CA THR A 5 -16.81 10.20 50.45
C THR A 5 -17.86 11.20 49.95
N VAL A 6 -19.06 11.20 50.54
CA VAL A 6 -20.16 12.08 50.13
C VAL A 6 -20.41 13.15 51.19
N GLN A 7 -19.90 14.37 50.97
CA GLN A 7 -20.15 15.51 51.87
C GLN A 7 -21.44 16.26 51.51
N TRP A 8 -22.31 16.47 52.50
CA TRP A 8 -23.61 17.14 52.34
C TRP A 8 -23.71 18.43 53.15
N ASN A 9 -23.58 19.59 52.49
CA ASN A 9 -23.82 20.89 53.13
C ASN A 9 -25.33 21.25 53.10
N VAL A 10 -26.07 20.88 54.15
CA VAL A 10 -27.52 21.14 54.26
C VAL A 10 -27.82 22.32 55.19
N LEU A 11 -28.27 23.44 54.63
CA LEU A 11 -28.57 24.66 55.38
C LEU A 11 -30.00 24.66 55.96
N ILE A 12 -30.23 23.93 57.05
CA ILE A 12 -31.57 23.81 57.66
C ILE A 12 -31.93 25.08 58.45
N SER A 13 -32.86 25.88 57.91
CA SER A 13 -33.42 27.03 58.62
C SER A 13 -34.58 26.62 59.54
N HIS A 14 -34.40 26.88 60.84
CA HIS A 14 -35.48 27.08 61.82
C HIS A 14 -36.32 25.86 62.27
N ARG A 15 -35.69 24.92 63.00
CA ARG A 15 -36.17 24.36 64.28
C ARG A 15 -35.03 23.59 64.98
N LYS A 16 -35.22 23.17 66.24
CA LYS A 16 -34.27 22.23 66.89
C LYS A 16 -34.40 20.86 66.22
N THR A 17 -33.55 20.61 65.23
CA THR A 17 -33.28 19.28 64.66
C THR A 17 -32.04 18.71 65.35
N ASP A 18 -32.20 17.56 66.01
CA ASP A 18 -31.08 16.75 66.50
C ASP A 18 -30.48 15.90 65.37
N SER A 19 -29.35 15.25 65.64
CA SER A 19 -28.68 14.35 64.68
C SER A 19 -29.59 13.21 64.22
N LEU A 20 -30.51 12.75 65.08
CA LEU A 20 -31.49 11.70 64.76
C LEU A 20 -32.47 12.16 63.66
N SER A 21 -33.00 13.37 63.79
CA SER A 21 -33.92 13.96 62.80
C SER A 21 -33.25 14.26 61.45
N PHE A 22 -31.96 14.62 61.46
CA PHE A 22 -31.17 14.78 60.23
C PHE A 22 -30.91 13.44 59.53
N LEU A 23 -30.50 12.42 60.29
CA LEU A 23 -30.30 11.05 59.78
C LEU A 23 -31.60 10.47 59.21
N LEU A 24 -32.75 10.74 59.83
CA LEU A 24 -34.07 10.31 59.33
C LEU A 24 -34.47 11.04 58.03
N GLN A 25 -34.18 12.34 57.90
CA GLN A 25 -34.43 13.09 56.67
C GLN A 25 -33.55 12.61 55.51
N LEU A 26 -32.25 12.41 55.76
CA LEU A 26 -31.32 11.90 54.73
C LEU A 26 -31.72 10.49 54.28
N ASN A 27 -32.13 9.62 55.21
CA ASN A 27 -32.66 8.30 54.88
C ASN A 27 -33.93 8.39 54.02
N THR A 28 -34.91 9.23 54.38
CA THR A 28 -36.12 9.46 53.57
C THR A 28 -35.82 9.95 52.14
N LEU A 29 -34.64 10.51 51.89
CA LEU A 29 -34.20 11.00 50.58
C LEU A 29 -33.37 9.98 49.77
N LEU A 30 -32.76 9.00 50.45
CA LEU A 30 -31.83 8.02 49.85
C LEU A 30 -32.36 6.56 49.78
N ASN A 31 -33.44 6.26 50.51
CA ASN A 31 -34.04 4.93 50.63
C ASN A 31 -35.46 4.89 50.05
N ASP A 32 -35.92 3.69 49.68
CA ASP A 32 -37.34 3.44 49.39
C ASP A 32 -38.19 3.51 50.67
N ALA A 33 -39.46 3.88 50.52
CA ALA A 33 -40.38 4.02 51.65
C ALA A 33 -40.60 2.70 52.41
N GLY A 34 -40.07 2.62 53.63
CA GLY A 34 -40.14 1.43 54.50
C GLY A 34 -38.88 0.56 54.51
N ALA A 35 -37.81 0.94 53.79
CA ALA A 35 -36.50 0.30 53.92
C ALA A 35 -35.84 0.62 55.28
N GLU A 36 -34.96 -0.27 55.76
CA GLU A 36 -34.18 -0.02 56.97
C GLU A 36 -33.19 1.13 56.78
N PRO A 37 -33.01 2.03 57.78
CA PRO A 37 -32.06 3.13 57.69
C PRO A 37 -30.60 2.71 57.46
N PHE A 38 -29.87 3.54 56.72
CA PHE A 38 -28.41 3.57 56.72
C PHE A 38 -27.91 4.35 57.95
N GLU A 39 -27.08 3.69 58.76
CA GLU A 39 -26.28 4.33 59.80
C GLU A 39 -24.92 4.73 59.20
N PRO A 40 -24.42 5.95 59.44
CA PRO A 40 -23.11 6.37 58.97
C PRO A 40 -21.99 5.71 59.80
N GLN A 41 -20.90 5.29 59.14
CA GLN A 41 -19.75 4.71 59.87
C GLN A 41 -19.00 5.76 60.71
N SER A 42 -19.09 7.04 60.37
CA SER A 42 -18.70 8.14 61.24
C SER A 42 -19.63 9.34 61.07
N SER A 43 -19.88 10.08 62.15
CA SER A 43 -20.59 11.37 62.07
C SER A 43 -20.00 12.38 63.06
N PHE A 44 -19.88 13.63 62.61
CA PHE A 44 -19.30 14.72 63.37
C PHE A 44 -20.19 15.96 63.24
N PHE A 45 -20.74 16.42 64.36
CA PHE A 45 -21.65 17.56 64.41
C PHE A 45 -21.07 18.70 65.26
N THR A 46 -21.13 19.92 64.73
CA THR A 46 -20.80 21.15 65.44
C THR A 46 -22.01 22.08 65.49
N SER A 47 -22.20 22.83 66.57
CA SER A 47 -23.33 23.75 66.71
C SER A 47 -22.86 25.15 67.08
N SER A 48 -23.40 26.14 66.36
CA SER A 48 -23.13 27.57 66.56
C SER A 48 -24.45 28.34 66.60
N GLY A 49 -24.95 28.59 67.82
CA GLY A 49 -26.16 29.36 68.06
C GLY A 49 -27.43 28.68 67.56
N LYS A 50 -27.93 29.10 66.39
CA LYS A 50 -29.12 28.52 65.72
C LYS A 50 -28.78 27.48 64.65
N GLN A 51 -27.50 27.30 64.33
CA GLN A 51 -27.03 26.43 63.25
C GLN A 51 -26.39 25.16 63.81
N VAL A 52 -26.61 24.03 63.14
CA VAL A 52 -25.86 22.79 63.32
C VAL A 52 -25.26 22.45 61.97
N ASN A 53 -23.94 22.26 61.92
CA ASN A 53 -23.23 21.74 60.77
C ASN A 53 -22.86 20.28 61.08
N GLY A 54 -22.97 19.39 60.09
CA GLY A 54 -22.71 17.97 60.28
C GLY A 54 -22.07 17.33 59.07
N ASP A 55 -20.92 16.69 59.28
CA ASP A 55 -20.32 15.74 58.34
C ASP A 55 -20.75 14.33 58.73
N MET A 56 -21.11 13.50 57.75
CA MET A 56 -21.42 12.08 57.96
C MET A 56 -20.77 11.27 56.84
N GLU A 57 -19.90 10.33 57.18
CA GLU A 57 -19.26 9.45 56.20
C GLU A 57 -20.05 8.14 56.04
N TYR A 58 -20.30 7.78 54.79
CA TYR A 58 -20.91 6.52 54.38
C TYR A 58 -19.96 5.78 53.45
N TYR A 59 -19.63 4.54 53.81
CA TYR A 59 -18.83 3.64 53.00
C TYR A 59 -19.75 2.52 52.49
N PHE A 60 -19.77 2.33 51.17
CA PHE A 60 -20.50 1.25 50.49
C PHE A 60 -19.53 0.45 49.63
N GLN A 61 -19.67 -0.87 49.63
CA GLN A 61 -18.88 -1.80 48.82
C GLN A 61 -19.78 -2.61 47.88
N ASP A 62 -19.17 -3.15 46.83
CA ASP A 62 -19.89 -4.04 45.91
C ASP A 62 -20.22 -5.35 46.63
N GLY A 63 -21.48 -5.77 46.55
CA GLY A 63 -22.05 -6.87 47.33
C GLY A 63 -22.72 -6.49 48.66
N ASP A 64 -22.69 -5.21 49.08
CA ASP A 64 -23.40 -4.78 50.31
C ASP A 64 -24.92 -5.01 50.21
N THR A 65 -25.51 -5.56 51.28
CA THR A 65 -26.96 -5.81 51.36
C THR A 65 -27.79 -4.54 51.62
N LYS A 66 -27.14 -3.42 51.94
CA LYS A 66 -27.74 -2.12 52.24
C LYS A 66 -27.03 -1.00 51.48
N THR A 67 -27.57 -0.63 50.32
CA THR A 67 -27.07 0.48 49.47
C THR A 67 -28.20 1.45 49.12
N PRO A 68 -27.99 2.78 49.12
CA PRO A 68 -28.99 3.75 48.69
C PRO A 68 -29.61 3.43 47.34
N VAL A 69 -30.94 3.46 47.25
CA VAL A 69 -31.66 3.06 46.04
C VAL A 69 -31.39 4.04 44.90
N ALA A 70 -31.21 5.33 45.21
CA ALA A 70 -30.74 6.34 44.25
C ALA A 70 -29.35 5.99 43.68
N PHE A 71 -28.39 5.60 44.54
CA PHE A 71 -27.03 5.23 44.13
C PHE A 71 -27.01 3.95 43.29
N LYS A 72 -27.78 2.94 43.70
CA LYS A 72 -27.98 1.69 42.92
C LYS A 72 -28.63 1.96 41.56
N ASN A 73 -29.54 2.93 41.48
CA ASN A 73 -30.13 3.39 40.23
C ASN A 73 -29.14 4.11 39.31
N GLU A 74 -28.10 4.77 39.81
CA GLU A 74 -27.03 5.32 38.97
C GLU A 74 -26.04 4.23 38.49
N LEU A 75 -25.75 3.24 39.34
CA LEU A 75 -24.83 2.13 39.04
C LEU A 75 -25.43 1.09 38.09
N THR A 76 -26.75 0.91 38.04
CA THR A 76 -27.39 -0.03 37.10
C THR A 76 -27.09 0.35 35.63
N PRO A 77 -26.40 -0.51 34.85
CA PRO A 77 -26.08 -0.19 33.47
C PRO A 77 -27.33 -0.12 32.58
N VAL A 78 -27.22 0.67 31.51
CA VAL A 78 -28.19 0.74 30.42
C VAL A 78 -27.56 0.24 29.12
N SER A 79 -28.38 -0.35 28.25
CA SER A 79 -27.96 -0.72 26.90
C SER A 79 -27.72 0.56 26.07
N GLY A 80 -26.58 0.62 25.39
CA GLY A 80 -26.23 1.72 24.50
C GLY A 80 -25.64 1.25 23.17
N SER A 81 -25.07 2.21 22.43
CA SER A 81 -24.40 1.98 21.15
C SER A 81 -22.99 2.58 21.14
N ALA A 82 -22.15 2.15 20.20
CA ALA A 82 -20.94 2.88 19.85
C ALA A 82 -20.85 3.14 18.35
N VAL A 83 -20.16 4.22 17.98
CA VAL A 83 -19.58 4.43 16.65
C VAL A 83 -18.09 4.66 16.85
N VAL A 84 -17.25 3.85 16.20
CA VAL A 84 -15.80 3.90 16.39
C VAL A 84 -15.11 4.01 15.04
N GLN A 85 -14.31 5.05 14.86
CA GLN A 85 -13.37 5.16 13.75
C GLN A 85 -12.05 4.52 14.16
N THR A 86 -11.43 3.79 13.24
CA THR A 86 -10.09 3.24 13.46
C THR A 86 -9.19 3.63 12.30
N ARG A 87 -8.00 4.15 12.60
CA ARG A 87 -7.00 4.57 11.61
C ARG A 87 -5.79 3.66 11.72
N ILE A 88 -5.55 2.88 10.68
CA ILE A 88 -4.49 1.86 10.63
C ILE A 88 -3.42 2.32 9.66
N VAL A 89 -2.30 2.80 10.19
CA VAL A 89 -1.20 3.41 9.45
C VAL A 89 -0.09 2.39 9.20
N PHE A 90 0.20 2.14 7.93
CA PHE A 90 1.32 1.31 7.49
C PHE A 90 2.45 2.22 7.01
N ASN A 91 3.58 2.17 7.70
CA ASN A 91 4.78 2.92 7.38
C ASN A 91 5.88 1.98 6.84
N SER A 92 6.82 2.55 6.09
CA SER A 92 7.90 1.84 5.39
C SER A 92 7.44 0.92 4.23
N SER A 93 6.14 0.89 3.93
CA SER A 93 5.54 0.20 2.79
C SER A 93 6.10 0.71 1.44
N SER A 94 7.07 0.01 0.86
CA SER A 94 7.66 0.38 -0.43
C SER A 94 7.77 -0.82 -1.38
N PRO A 95 7.13 -0.78 -2.57
CA PRO A 95 6.20 0.26 -3.04
C PRO A 95 4.90 0.33 -2.22
N VAL A 96 4.29 1.51 -2.14
CA VAL A 96 2.94 1.69 -1.58
C VAL A 96 1.91 1.06 -2.54
N PRO A 97 1.02 0.15 -2.08
CA PRO A 97 -0.04 -0.43 -2.91
C PRO A 97 -1.10 0.61 -3.28
N SER A 98 -1.76 0.43 -4.43
CA SER A 98 -2.89 1.27 -4.84
C SER A 98 -4.16 1.00 -4.02
N GLU A 99 -5.01 2.02 -3.99
CA GLU A 99 -6.34 2.00 -3.38
C GLU A 99 -7.18 0.78 -3.81
N SER A 100 -7.22 0.46 -5.10
CA SER A 100 -8.04 -0.64 -5.61
C SER A 100 -7.57 -2.01 -5.11
N LEU A 101 -6.25 -2.23 -4.98
CA LEU A 101 -5.74 -3.46 -4.36
C LEU A 101 -6.13 -3.52 -2.89
N VAL A 102 -5.87 -2.45 -2.12
CA VAL A 102 -6.15 -2.42 -0.67
C VAL A 102 -7.64 -2.60 -0.37
N LEU A 103 -8.52 -1.91 -1.09
CA LEU A 103 -9.97 -2.05 -0.91
C LEU A 103 -10.46 -3.45 -1.32
N SER A 104 -9.86 -4.07 -2.35
CA SER A 104 -10.21 -5.45 -2.75
C SER A 104 -9.81 -6.50 -1.71
N ALA A 105 -8.62 -6.38 -1.11
CA ALA A 105 -8.18 -7.24 -0.01
C ALA A 105 -9.12 -7.13 1.21
N ILE A 106 -9.47 -5.90 1.60
CA ILE A 106 -10.44 -5.66 2.69
C ILE A 106 -11.80 -6.27 2.36
N GLN A 107 -12.29 -6.17 1.12
CA GLN A 107 -13.55 -6.79 0.69
C GLN A 107 -13.51 -8.32 0.72
N THR A 108 -12.38 -8.93 0.33
CA THR A 108 -12.16 -10.38 0.40
C THR A 108 -12.15 -10.87 1.85
N LEU A 109 -11.37 -10.22 2.72
CA LEU A 109 -11.32 -10.54 4.15
C LEU A 109 -12.65 -10.33 4.86
N LEU A 110 -13.35 -9.22 4.59
CA LEU A 110 -14.71 -8.99 5.09
C LEU A 110 -15.64 -10.12 4.67
N SER A 111 -15.61 -10.52 3.41
CA SER A 111 -16.48 -11.59 2.88
C SER A 111 -16.16 -12.97 3.48
N ALA A 112 -14.90 -13.23 3.85
CA ALA A 112 -14.47 -14.47 4.50
C ALA A 112 -14.76 -14.52 6.01
N GLN A 113 -14.60 -13.39 6.71
CA GLN A 113 -14.63 -13.31 8.18
C GLN A 113 -15.93 -12.73 8.77
N LEU A 114 -16.90 -12.30 7.94
CA LEU A 114 -18.14 -11.65 8.43
C LEU A 114 -18.90 -12.48 9.46
N THR A 115 -18.93 -13.81 9.30
CA THR A 115 -19.62 -14.74 10.23
C THR A 115 -18.91 -14.92 11.57
N ASN A 116 -17.66 -14.47 11.67
CA ASN A 116 -16.81 -14.63 12.85
C ASN A 116 -16.76 -13.34 13.69
N LEU A 117 -17.33 -12.24 13.19
CA LEU A 117 -17.64 -11.05 13.97
C LEU A 117 -18.89 -11.28 14.84
N SER A 118 -18.94 -10.64 16.00
CA SER A 118 -20.15 -10.64 16.85
C SER A 118 -21.32 -9.94 16.15
N ASP A 119 -22.53 -10.49 16.25
CA ASP A 119 -23.80 -9.89 15.76
C ASP A 119 -24.00 -8.43 16.18
N SER A 120 -23.41 -8.04 17.31
CA SER A 120 -23.44 -6.68 17.86
C SER A 120 -22.58 -5.68 17.08
N VAL A 121 -21.62 -6.12 16.26
CA VAL A 121 -20.63 -5.29 15.56
C VAL A 121 -20.92 -5.25 14.07
N LYS A 122 -20.85 -4.06 13.46
CA LYS A 122 -21.03 -3.87 12.01
C LYS A 122 -19.98 -2.92 11.46
N VAL A 123 -19.34 -3.31 10.37
CA VAL A 123 -18.52 -2.38 9.55
C VAL A 123 -19.47 -1.52 8.73
N LEU A 124 -19.46 -0.21 8.96
CA LEU A 124 -20.28 0.76 8.24
C LEU A 124 -19.59 1.25 6.96
N ASN A 125 -18.28 1.46 7.02
CA ASN A 125 -17.46 2.00 5.94
C ASN A 125 -15.99 1.62 6.12
N PHE A 126 -15.22 1.64 5.04
CA PHE A 126 -13.76 1.60 5.06
C PHE A 126 -13.18 2.39 3.88
N THR A 127 -12.06 3.08 4.10
CA THR A 127 -11.39 3.92 3.09
C THR A 127 -9.88 3.74 3.12
N TYR A 128 -9.23 4.08 2.01
CA TYR A 128 -7.78 4.10 1.86
C TYR A 128 -7.28 5.55 1.80
N GLU A 129 -6.08 5.81 2.32
CA GLU A 129 -5.42 7.11 2.25
C GLU A 129 -3.92 6.94 1.96
N LYS A 130 -3.44 7.44 0.81
CA LYS A 130 -2.00 7.51 0.54
C LYS A 130 -1.38 8.69 1.31
N ILE A 131 -0.60 8.39 2.35
CA ILE A 131 0.07 9.41 3.18
C ILE A 131 1.36 9.89 2.52
N SER A 132 2.15 8.98 1.95
CA SER A 132 3.44 9.30 1.31
C SER A 132 3.82 8.29 0.23
N ASN A 133 5.05 8.34 -0.28
CA ASN A 133 5.58 7.31 -1.19
C ASN A 133 6.11 6.06 -0.45
N THR A 134 6.06 6.04 0.88
CA THR A 134 6.45 4.91 1.74
C THR A 134 5.46 4.67 2.89
N SER A 135 4.25 5.25 2.83
CA SER A 135 3.21 5.03 3.84
C SER A 135 1.79 5.28 3.33
N TYR A 136 0.85 4.54 3.90
CA TYR A 136 -0.60 4.67 3.66
C TYR A 136 -1.37 4.40 4.96
N ALA A 137 -2.65 4.75 4.98
CA ALA A 137 -3.57 4.32 6.01
C ALA A 137 -4.80 3.60 5.41
N VAL A 138 -5.37 2.72 6.21
CA VAL A 138 -6.72 2.20 6.05
C VAL A 138 -7.55 2.76 7.22
N ASN A 139 -8.67 3.40 6.92
CA ASN A 139 -9.61 3.85 7.95
C ASN A 139 -10.85 2.95 7.92
N PHE A 140 -11.30 2.42 9.06
CA PHE A 140 -12.60 1.75 9.19
C PHE A 140 -13.55 2.58 10.05
N THR A 141 -14.84 2.47 9.81
CA THR A 141 -15.89 2.95 10.72
C THR A 141 -16.76 1.76 11.15
N PHE A 142 -16.78 1.48 12.45
CA PHE A 142 -17.60 0.44 13.06
C PHE A 142 -18.80 1.05 13.79
N SER A 143 -19.88 0.27 13.86
CA SER A 143 -20.95 0.47 14.83
C SER A 143 -21.04 -0.74 15.76
N ILE A 144 -21.29 -0.50 17.04
CA ILE A 144 -21.57 -1.52 18.05
C ILE A 144 -22.95 -1.25 18.63
N SER A 145 -23.75 -2.31 18.84
CA SER A 145 -25.01 -2.28 19.57
C SER A 145 -24.90 -3.04 20.89
N ASN A 146 -25.83 -2.77 21.82
CA ASN A 146 -25.97 -3.46 23.11
C ASN A 146 -24.71 -3.41 24.01
N ILE A 147 -23.97 -2.30 23.98
CA ILE A 147 -22.87 -2.07 24.93
C ILE A 147 -23.41 -1.71 26.33
N SER A 148 -22.64 -2.02 27.37
CA SER A 148 -23.01 -1.74 28.76
C SER A 148 -22.54 -0.35 29.18
N MET A 149 -23.47 0.59 29.37
CA MET A 149 -23.16 1.97 29.74
C MET A 149 -23.64 2.31 31.16
N SER A 150 -22.78 2.89 32.00
CA SER A 150 -23.26 3.53 33.24
C SER A 150 -24.18 4.71 32.92
N LYS A 151 -25.24 4.92 33.72
CA LYS A 151 -26.12 6.10 33.58
C LYS A 151 -25.38 7.38 33.96
N ASN A 152 -24.53 7.32 34.99
CA ASN A 152 -23.69 8.44 35.38
C ASN A 152 -22.48 8.56 34.41
N PRO A 153 -22.30 9.69 33.70
CA PRO A 153 -21.22 9.85 32.73
C PRO A 153 -19.80 9.69 33.31
N ASN A 154 -19.61 9.96 34.61
CA ASN A 154 -18.31 9.91 35.27
C ASN A 154 -17.78 8.48 35.48
N PHE A 155 -18.65 7.46 35.36
CA PHE A 155 -18.31 6.04 35.61
C PHE A 155 -18.36 5.21 34.31
N ARG A 156 -17.77 5.74 33.22
CA ARG A 156 -17.82 5.14 31.87
C ARG A 156 -16.49 4.60 31.33
N ASN A 157 -15.41 4.65 32.09
CA ASN A 157 -14.12 4.06 31.67
C ASN A 157 -14.22 2.56 31.37
N ASP A 158 -15.05 1.82 32.10
CA ASP A 158 -15.27 0.38 31.86
C ASP A 158 -16.01 0.15 30.53
N THR A 159 -16.97 1.02 30.19
CA THR A 159 -17.62 1.05 28.87
C THR A 159 -16.62 1.36 27.76
N TYR A 160 -15.73 2.32 27.95
CA TYR A 160 -14.69 2.65 26.96
C TYR A 160 -13.72 1.47 26.77
N THR A 161 -13.32 0.83 27.87
CA THR A 161 -12.49 -0.38 27.85
C THR A 161 -13.21 -1.55 27.16
N GLN A 162 -14.52 -1.72 27.37
CA GLN A 162 -15.33 -2.71 26.65
C GLN A 162 -15.35 -2.43 25.15
N VAL A 163 -15.62 -1.18 24.74
CA VAL A 163 -15.68 -0.76 23.33
C VAL A 163 -14.32 -0.96 22.65
N GLU A 164 -13.22 -0.57 23.29
CA GLU A 164 -11.87 -0.75 22.77
C GLU A 164 -11.55 -2.23 22.49
N ASN A 165 -11.84 -3.12 23.45
CA ASN A 165 -11.60 -4.56 23.30
C ASN A 165 -12.48 -5.17 22.21
N ILE A 166 -13.75 -4.78 22.08
CA ILE A 166 -14.64 -5.28 21.02
C ILE A 166 -14.10 -4.90 19.63
N ILE A 167 -13.66 -3.66 19.44
CA ILE A 167 -13.12 -3.20 18.14
C ILE A 167 -11.74 -3.78 17.85
N ASN A 168 -10.86 -3.88 18.85
CA ASN A 168 -9.56 -4.52 18.66
C ASN A 168 -9.70 -6.00 18.30
N ASN A 169 -10.63 -6.72 18.93
CA ASN A 169 -10.92 -8.10 18.58
C ASN A 169 -11.50 -8.21 17.16
N ALA A 170 -12.48 -7.38 16.80
CA ALA A 170 -13.05 -7.36 15.46
C ALA A 170 -12.01 -7.06 14.36
N LEU A 171 -11.05 -6.16 14.62
CA LEU A 171 -9.95 -5.88 13.69
C LEU A 171 -8.93 -7.02 13.61
N ASN A 172 -8.65 -7.73 14.70
CA ASN A 172 -7.77 -8.90 14.65
C ASN A 172 -8.45 -10.07 13.90
N THR A 173 -9.72 -10.37 14.17
CA THR A 173 -10.49 -11.39 13.42
C THR A 173 -10.61 -11.05 11.92
N LEU A 174 -10.63 -9.76 11.56
CA LEU A 174 -10.74 -9.34 10.17
C LEU A 174 -9.40 -9.30 9.41
N LEU A 175 -8.30 -8.91 10.07
CA LEU A 175 -7.05 -8.54 9.39
C LEU A 175 -5.83 -9.37 9.80
N ASN A 176 -5.92 -10.20 10.84
CA ASN A 176 -4.85 -11.04 11.36
C ASN A 176 -5.16 -12.54 11.12
N ASP A 177 -4.16 -13.41 11.34
CA ASP A 177 -4.36 -14.86 11.31
C ASP A 177 -4.71 -15.41 12.70
N ASP A 178 -5.60 -16.40 12.78
CA ASP A 178 -6.07 -17.03 14.05
C ASP A 178 -4.94 -17.64 14.92
N ALA A 179 -3.76 -17.86 14.33
CA ALA A 179 -2.59 -18.44 14.99
C ALA A 179 -1.52 -17.40 15.43
N VAL A 180 -1.76 -16.10 15.20
CA VAL A 180 -0.79 -15.02 15.46
C VAL A 180 -1.19 -14.22 16.71
N GLU A 181 -0.21 -13.70 17.46
CA GLU A 181 -0.51 -12.88 18.64
C GLU A 181 -1.24 -11.58 18.22
N PRO A 182 -2.37 -11.22 18.87
CA PRO A 182 -3.16 -10.09 18.43
C PRO A 182 -2.42 -8.75 18.59
N PHE A 183 -2.56 -7.90 17.58
CA PHE A 183 -2.13 -6.51 17.66
C PHE A 183 -3.08 -5.69 18.54
N LYS A 184 -2.64 -4.49 18.93
CA LYS A 184 -3.36 -3.54 19.82
C LYS A 184 -3.22 -2.11 19.31
N PRO A 185 -4.17 -1.20 19.62
CA PRO A 185 -4.01 0.22 19.32
C PRO A 185 -2.81 0.81 20.09
N GLN A 186 -2.17 1.83 19.52
CA GLN A 186 -1.21 2.67 20.25
C GLN A 186 -1.90 3.88 20.90
N SER A 187 -3.06 4.31 20.38
CA SER A 187 -3.90 5.34 21.01
C SER A 187 -5.38 4.98 20.89
N SER A 188 -6.15 5.38 21.90
CA SER A 188 -7.61 5.36 21.88
C SER A 188 -8.14 6.62 22.55
N PHE A 189 -9.21 7.17 22.00
CA PHE A 189 -9.89 8.34 22.56
C PHE A 189 -11.40 8.10 22.46
N PHE A 190 -12.08 8.15 23.61
CA PHE A 190 -13.51 7.90 23.70
C PHE A 190 -14.24 9.06 24.39
N THR A 191 -15.42 9.36 23.86
CA THR A 191 -16.39 10.29 24.45
C THR A 191 -17.76 9.63 24.47
N SER A 192 -18.74 10.17 25.20
CA SER A 192 -20.09 9.63 25.15
C SER A 192 -21.19 10.66 25.39
N SER A 193 -22.27 10.55 24.61
CA SER A 193 -23.57 11.14 24.90
C SER A 193 -24.39 10.20 25.81
N ALA A 194 -25.67 10.52 26.06
CA ALA A 194 -26.52 9.75 26.99
C ALA A 194 -26.51 8.22 26.73
N ASN A 195 -26.64 7.79 25.47
CA ASN A 195 -26.80 6.40 25.04
C ASN A 195 -25.82 5.96 23.92
N GLN A 196 -24.80 6.76 23.62
CA GLN A 196 -23.82 6.46 22.57
C GLN A 196 -22.39 6.81 23.00
N VAL A 197 -21.44 5.91 22.72
CA VAL A 197 -20.00 6.16 22.75
C VAL A 197 -19.53 6.53 21.34
N ASN A 198 -18.73 7.60 21.23
CA ASN A 198 -17.99 7.91 20.01
C ASN A 198 -16.50 7.71 20.30
N GLY A 199 -15.83 6.93 19.45
CA GLY A 199 -14.43 6.57 19.64
C GLY A 199 -13.57 6.77 18.39
N ASP A 200 -12.31 7.13 18.61
CA ASP A 200 -11.25 7.13 17.62
C ASP A 200 -10.10 6.25 18.16
N MET A 201 -9.57 5.35 17.34
CA MET A 201 -8.46 4.45 17.70
C MET A 201 -7.39 4.46 16.62
N GLU A 202 -6.11 4.57 17.00
CA GLU A 202 -5.01 4.56 16.05
C GLU A 202 -4.10 3.34 16.22
N TYR A 203 -3.77 2.74 15.08
CA TYR A 203 -2.85 1.63 14.95
C TYR A 203 -1.71 2.05 14.02
N TYR A 204 -0.48 1.73 14.38
CA TYR A 204 0.73 2.03 13.61
C TYR A 204 1.56 0.76 13.45
N PHE A 205 1.95 0.48 12.20
CA PHE A 205 2.84 -0.61 11.83
C PHE A 205 4.04 -0.10 11.03
N GLN A 206 5.19 -0.71 11.24
CA GLN A 206 6.47 -0.47 10.57
C GLN A 206 7.01 -1.78 9.98
N ASP A 207 7.97 -1.68 9.06
CA ASP A 207 8.74 -2.85 8.62
C ASP A 207 9.57 -3.41 9.78
N GLY A 208 9.54 -4.74 9.93
CA GLY A 208 10.16 -5.46 11.06
C GLY A 208 9.32 -5.58 12.34
N ASP A 209 8.10 -5.01 12.42
CA ASP A 209 7.20 -5.24 13.56
C ASP A 209 6.77 -6.71 13.65
N THR A 210 6.78 -7.28 14.86
CA THR A 210 6.44 -8.70 15.08
C THR A 210 4.94 -8.96 15.32
N LYS A 211 4.12 -7.91 15.36
CA LYS A 211 2.66 -7.99 15.62
C LYS A 211 1.95 -7.09 14.61
N THR A 212 1.61 -7.68 13.47
CA THR A 212 1.03 -7.00 12.31
C THR A 212 -0.25 -7.72 11.89
N PRO A 213 -1.16 -7.07 11.15
CA PRO A 213 -2.30 -7.74 10.53
C PRO A 213 -1.83 -8.67 9.40
N ALA A 214 -1.51 -9.91 9.76
CA ALA A 214 -0.80 -10.85 8.89
C ALA A 214 -1.62 -11.22 7.65
N ALA A 215 -2.86 -11.71 7.82
CA ALA A 215 -3.77 -12.03 6.72
C ALA A 215 -3.92 -10.87 5.70
N PHE A 216 -4.08 -9.63 6.17
CA PHE A 216 -4.17 -8.45 5.30
C PHE A 216 -2.87 -8.15 4.55
N LEU A 217 -1.71 -8.28 5.19
CA LEU A 217 -0.43 -8.06 4.51
C LEU A 217 -0.14 -9.18 3.49
N ASP A 218 -0.49 -10.43 3.78
CA ASP A 218 -0.37 -11.55 2.84
C ASP A 218 -1.31 -11.39 1.64
N ASP A 219 -2.49 -10.82 1.84
CA ASP A 219 -3.38 -10.48 0.74
C ASP A 219 -2.85 -9.35 -0.16
N LEU A 220 -1.91 -8.54 0.33
CA LEU A 220 -1.17 -7.55 -0.47
C LEU A 220 0.16 -8.06 -1.06
N LYS A 221 0.78 -9.11 -0.49
CA LYS A 221 2.10 -9.60 -0.92
C LYS A 221 2.15 -9.99 -2.42
N PRO A 222 3.24 -9.65 -3.14
CA PRO A 222 3.47 -10.13 -4.51
C PRO A 222 3.42 -11.66 -4.61
N VAL A 223 2.85 -12.19 -5.70
CA VAL A 223 2.83 -13.63 -5.95
C VAL A 223 4.10 -14.06 -6.68
N LEU A 224 4.64 -15.24 -6.33
CA LEU A 224 5.69 -15.89 -7.09
C LEU A 224 5.04 -16.69 -8.22
N GLY A 225 5.29 -16.27 -9.47
CA GLY A 225 4.65 -16.84 -10.65
C GLY A 225 5.61 -17.14 -11.78
N ASN A 226 5.08 -17.20 -12.99
CA ASN A 226 5.83 -17.48 -14.21
C ASN A 226 5.57 -16.39 -15.26
N ALA A 227 6.51 -16.16 -16.18
CA ALA A 227 6.25 -15.40 -17.39
C ALA A 227 6.28 -16.33 -18.61
N LEU A 228 5.17 -16.44 -19.33
CA LEU A 228 5.04 -17.22 -20.56
C LEU A 228 5.20 -16.27 -21.75
N ILE A 229 6.39 -16.28 -22.36
CA ILE A 229 6.71 -15.45 -23.52
C ILE A 229 6.28 -16.21 -24.78
N ARG A 230 5.44 -15.57 -25.59
CA ARG A 230 5.04 -16.05 -26.92
C ARG A 230 5.55 -15.06 -27.96
N ILE A 231 6.47 -15.50 -28.81
CA ILE A 231 7.07 -14.70 -29.88
C ILE A 231 6.57 -15.22 -31.22
N ARG A 232 5.91 -14.37 -32.02
CA ARG A 232 5.44 -14.69 -33.37
C ARG A 232 6.25 -13.91 -34.40
N LEU A 233 6.95 -14.61 -35.28
CA LEU A 233 7.65 -14.04 -36.44
C LEU A 233 6.79 -14.24 -37.68
N VAL A 234 6.20 -13.16 -38.19
CA VAL A 234 5.22 -13.18 -39.28
C VAL A 234 5.90 -12.78 -40.58
N PHE A 235 5.96 -13.69 -41.54
CA PHE A 235 6.54 -13.47 -42.87
C PHE A 235 5.42 -13.25 -43.89
N LYS A 236 5.51 -12.20 -44.70
CA LYS A 236 4.49 -11.77 -45.67
C LYS A 236 5.12 -11.43 -47.03
N ASN A 237 4.27 -11.32 -48.06
CA ASN A 237 4.61 -10.94 -49.43
C ASN A 237 5.65 -11.86 -50.10
N LEU A 238 5.74 -13.12 -49.67
CA LEU A 238 6.78 -14.04 -50.10
C LEU A 238 6.59 -14.50 -51.55
N THR A 239 7.70 -14.63 -52.28
CA THR A 239 7.76 -15.29 -53.58
C THR A 239 7.58 -16.81 -53.45
N ARG A 240 8.04 -17.39 -52.34
CA ARG A 240 7.88 -18.81 -51.98
C ARG A 240 7.57 -18.96 -50.50
N VAL A 241 6.52 -19.71 -50.17
CA VAL A 241 6.31 -20.21 -48.80
C VAL A 241 7.13 -21.50 -48.61
N PRO A 242 7.97 -21.62 -47.57
CA PRO A 242 8.74 -22.83 -47.27
C PRO A 242 7.82 -23.98 -46.80
N SER A 243 8.34 -25.21 -46.72
CA SER A 243 7.63 -26.27 -46.01
C SER A 243 7.88 -26.18 -44.50
N GLU A 244 6.97 -26.75 -43.70
CA GLU A 244 7.15 -26.91 -42.26
C GLU A 244 8.44 -27.65 -41.93
N ALA A 245 8.74 -28.73 -42.66
CA ALA A 245 9.96 -29.51 -42.49
C ALA A 245 11.22 -28.67 -42.72
N ASP A 246 11.24 -27.80 -43.74
CA ASP A 246 12.37 -26.91 -44.00
C ASP A 246 12.61 -25.94 -42.83
N VAL A 247 11.53 -25.30 -42.35
CA VAL A 247 11.58 -24.33 -41.24
C VAL A 247 12.01 -24.99 -39.93
N LEU A 248 11.43 -26.16 -39.61
CA LEU A 248 11.78 -26.90 -38.40
C LEU A 248 13.20 -27.46 -38.48
N ASN A 249 13.67 -27.91 -39.65
CA ASN A 249 15.07 -28.32 -39.83
C ASN A 249 16.05 -27.16 -39.69
N ALA A 250 15.75 -25.98 -40.26
CA ALA A 250 16.56 -24.78 -40.08
C ALA A 250 16.60 -24.35 -38.60
N ALA A 251 15.46 -24.37 -37.89
CA ALA A 251 15.39 -24.10 -36.46
C ALA A 251 16.20 -25.13 -35.63
N ASN A 252 16.07 -26.42 -35.97
CA ASN A 252 16.77 -27.51 -35.29
C ASN A 252 18.29 -27.48 -35.53
N ALA A 253 18.76 -27.00 -36.68
CA ALA A 253 20.18 -26.94 -36.99
C ALA A 253 20.86 -25.64 -36.53
N LEU A 254 20.21 -24.48 -36.73
CA LEU A 254 20.89 -23.17 -36.77
C LEU A 254 20.53 -22.22 -35.61
N LEU A 255 19.57 -22.55 -34.75
CA LEU A 255 19.35 -21.81 -33.50
C LEU A 255 20.50 -22.07 -32.50
N ASP A 256 20.87 -21.03 -31.74
CA ASP A 256 21.99 -21.08 -30.79
C ASP A 256 21.85 -22.25 -29.78
N PRO A 257 22.95 -22.94 -29.41
CA PRO A 257 22.90 -24.02 -28.43
C PRO A 257 22.29 -23.63 -27.07
N LYS A 258 22.38 -22.37 -26.61
CA LYS A 258 21.70 -21.89 -25.40
C LYS A 258 20.19 -21.83 -25.59
N ILE A 259 19.73 -21.34 -26.74
CA ILE A 259 18.32 -21.35 -27.16
C ILE A 259 17.81 -22.80 -27.21
N ARG A 260 18.61 -23.73 -27.76
CA ARG A 260 18.26 -25.16 -27.90
C ARG A 260 18.38 -25.98 -26.61
N ARG A 261 19.27 -25.62 -25.65
CA ARG A 261 19.59 -26.42 -24.45
C ARG A 261 18.36 -26.73 -23.61
N ALA A 262 17.40 -25.82 -23.53
CA ALA A 262 16.14 -26.03 -22.82
C ALA A 262 15.25 -27.16 -23.39
N ARG A 263 15.47 -27.58 -24.65
CA ARG A 263 14.75 -28.70 -25.29
C ARG A 263 15.39 -30.06 -24.98
N ALA A 264 16.60 -30.09 -24.43
CA ALA A 264 17.25 -31.30 -23.91
C ALA A 264 17.08 -31.34 -22.38
N ILE A 265 16.37 -32.34 -21.89
CA ILE A 265 16.09 -32.52 -20.45
C ILE A 265 17.39 -32.98 -19.74
N ASP A 266 17.40 -32.96 -18.39
CA ASP A 266 18.48 -33.46 -17.51
C ASP A 266 19.73 -32.59 -17.31
N ARG A 267 19.52 -31.29 -17.02
CA ARG A 267 20.15 -30.54 -15.88
C ARG A 267 19.72 -29.06 -15.85
N GLN A 268 18.77 -28.73 -14.98
CA GLN A 268 18.44 -27.33 -14.66
C GLN A 268 19.27 -26.85 -13.46
N THR A 269 20.23 -25.94 -13.71
CA THR A 269 20.89 -25.15 -12.66
C THR A 269 20.18 -23.82 -12.46
N LEU A 270 20.13 -23.35 -11.21
CA LEU A 270 19.22 -22.31 -10.69
C LEU A 270 19.38 -20.87 -11.25
N SER A 271 20.11 -20.67 -12.36
CA SER A 271 20.57 -19.36 -12.82
C SER A 271 20.23 -18.99 -14.28
N ASP A 272 19.77 -19.92 -15.12
CA ASP A 272 19.37 -19.66 -16.51
C ASP A 272 17.85 -19.91 -16.64
N PRO A 273 17.00 -18.87 -16.50
CA PRO A 273 15.58 -19.08 -16.18
C PRO A 273 14.67 -19.32 -17.39
N VAL A 274 15.19 -19.26 -18.63
CA VAL A 274 14.39 -19.22 -19.87
C VAL A 274 14.38 -20.57 -20.60
N SER A 275 13.24 -21.27 -20.61
CA SER A 275 13.10 -22.57 -21.29
C SER A 275 12.20 -22.51 -22.53
N ILE A 276 12.69 -22.94 -23.71
CA ILE A 276 11.84 -23.20 -24.89
C ILE A 276 10.93 -24.40 -24.63
N GLN A 277 9.64 -24.21 -24.86
CA GLN A 277 8.66 -25.29 -24.88
C GLN A 277 8.40 -25.82 -26.30
N ASN A 278 8.25 -24.94 -27.30
CA ASN A 278 8.02 -25.36 -28.69
C ASN A 278 8.48 -24.31 -29.72
N VAL A 279 8.68 -24.77 -30.97
CA VAL A 279 8.76 -23.96 -32.19
C VAL A 279 7.69 -24.49 -33.14
N ILE A 280 6.73 -23.65 -33.50
CA ILE A 280 5.54 -24.02 -34.29
C ILE A 280 5.56 -23.24 -35.60
N TYR A 281 5.31 -23.94 -36.71
CA TYR A 281 5.09 -23.35 -38.03
C TYR A 281 3.59 -23.23 -38.30
N GLU A 282 3.15 -22.10 -38.86
CA GLU A 282 1.74 -21.84 -39.20
C GLU A 282 1.66 -21.19 -40.59
N LYS A 283 1.14 -21.89 -41.60
CA LYS A 283 0.91 -21.30 -42.94
C LYS A 283 -0.38 -20.48 -42.92
N ILE A 284 -0.26 -19.15 -42.92
CA ILE A 284 -1.40 -18.21 -42.85
C ILE A 284 -1.87 -17.70 -44.22
N GLY A 285 -1.25 -18.11 -45.33
CA GLY A 285 -1.70 -17.75 -46.67
C GLY A 285 -0.83 -18.33 -47.78
N ASN A 286 -1.13 -17.98 -49.04
CA ASN A 286 -0.35 -18.44 -50.20
C ASN A 286 1.07 -17.85 -50.27
N ASN A 287 1.26 -16.67 -49.67
CA ASN A 287 2.49 -15.88 -49.72
C ASN A 287 2.95 -15.47 -48.30
N SER A 288 2.53 -16.22 -47.27
CA SER A 288 2.74 -15.85 -45.86
C SER A 288 2.68 -17.04 -44.89
N TYR A 289 3.49 -16.97 -43.84
CA TYR A 289 3.53 -17.94 -42.73
C TYR A 289 4.03 -17.28 -41.44
N ILE A 290 3.91 -17.99 -40.32
CA ILE A 290 4.40 -17.59 -39.00
C ILE A 290 5.32 -18.65 -38.43
N ILE A 291 6.41 -18.22 -37.78
CA ILE A 291 7.19 -19.05 -36.85
C ILE A 291 6.88 -18.58 -35.43
N SER A 292 6.28 -19.43 -34.62
CA SER A 292 5.94 -19.13 -33.23
C SER A 292 6.89 -19.85 -32.26
N PHE A 293 7.47 -19.10 -31.32
CA PHE A 293 8.33 -19.61 -30.26
C PHE A 293 7.65 -19.41 -28.91
N ALA A 294 7.66 -20.44 -28.06
CA ALA A 294 7.14 -20.35 -26.70
C ALA A 294 8.28 -20.54 -25.68
N PHE A 295 8.45 -19.58 -24.77
CA PHE A 295 9.42 -19.63 -23.68
C PHE A 295 8.73 -19.47 -22.31
N LYS A 296 9.35 -19.97 -21.26
CA LYS A 296 8.95 -19.75 -19.87
C LYS A 296 10.11 -19.15 -19.07
N ILE A 297 9.84 -18.06 -18.34
CA ILE A 297 10.61 -17.64 -17.16
C ILE A 297 9.88 -18.20 -15.93
N SER A 298 10.60 -18.85 -15.01
CA SER A 298 10.05 -19.35 -13.74
C SER A 298 10.45 -18.44 -12.58
N ASN A 299 9.71 -18.49 -11.47
CA ASN A 299 9.98 -17.76 -10.22
C ASN A 299 10.05 -16.23 -10.42
N VAL A 300 9.14 -15.69 -11.22
CA VAL A 300 8.99 -14.24 -11.43
C VAL A 300 8.16 -13.67 -10.29
N THR A 301 8.69 -12.67 -9.58
CA THR A 301 7.90 -11.90 -8.59
C THR A 301 6.93 -10.96 -9.32
N ILE A 302 5.64 -11.14 -9.09
CA ILE A 302 4.57 -10.39 -9.75
C ILE A 302 3.73 -9.69 -8.67
N SER A 303 3.75 -8.35 -8.69
CA SER A 303 2.87 -7.55 -7.83
C SER A 303 1.39 -7.91 -8.07
N LYS A 304 0.58 -8.04 -7.01
CA LYS A 304 -0.87 -8.14 -7.13
C LYS A 304 -1.45 -6.86 -7.75
N ASP A 305 -0.91 -5.70 -7.39
CA ASP A 305 -1.19 -4.41 -8.02
C ASP A 305 -0.63 -4.34 -9.46
N LEU A 306 -1.48 -3.94 -10.41
CA LEU A 306 -1.13 -3.74 -11.82
C LEU A 306 -0.17 -2.55 -12.04
N GLN A 307 -0.33 -1.45 -11.30
CA GLN A 307 0.47 -0.22 -11.46
C GLN A 307 1.94 -0.42 -11.09
N LEU A 308 2.21 -1.41 -10.23
CA LEU A 308 3.53 -1.71 -9.69
C LEU A 308 4.27 -2.81 -10.49
N ARG A 309 3.73 -3.26 -11.63
CA ARG A 309 4.33 -4.31 -12.48
C ARG A 309 5.37 -3.83 -13.48
N ASN A 310 5.57 -2.53 -13.63
CA ASN A 310 6.43 -1.97 -14.69
C ASN A 310 7.83 -2.62 -14.69
N ALA A 311 8.50 -2.71 -13.55
CA ALA A 311 9.80 -3.37 -13.44
C ALA A 311 9.78 -4.86 -13.84
N THR A 312 8.69 -5.59 -13.56
CA THR A 312 8.50 -6.98 -14.00
C THR A 312 8.29 -7.05 -15.52
N TYR A 313 7.51 -6.13 -16.10
CA TYR A 313 7.31 -6.05 -17.54
C TYR A 313 8.60 -5.62 -18.27
N ASP A 314 9.39 -4.71 -17.71
CA ASP A 314 10.69 -4.29 -18.25
C ASP A 314 11.70 -5.46 -18.25
N LEU A 315 11.73 -6.27 -17.19
CA LEU A 315 12.52 -7.50 -17.12
C LEU A 315 12.13 -8.50 -18.23
N ILE A 316 10.82 -8.68 -18.45
CA ILE A 316 10.32 -9.57 -19.51
C ILE A 316 10.62 -8.98 -20.89
N GLN A 317 10.45 -7.67 -21.11
CA GLN A 317 10.76 -7.00 -22.37
C GLN A 317 12.26 -7.10 -22.71
N ASN A 318 13.14 -6.90 -21.72
CA ASN A 318 14.57 -7.06 -21.90
C ASN A 318 14.95 -8.52 -22.22
N THR A 319 14.24 -9.49 -21.63
CA THR A 319 14.38 -10.91 -21.98
C THR A 319 13.93 -11.17 -23.43
N ILE A 320 12.79 -10.61 -23.85
CA ILE A 320 12.27 -10.70 -25.24
C ILE A 320 13.27 -10.08 -26.23
N ASN A 321 13.78 -8.88 -25.94
CA ASN A 321 14.81 -8.21 -26.74
C ASN A 321 16.08 -9.08 -26.87
N SER A 322 16.56 -9.66 -25.77
CA SER A 322 17.74 -10.52 -25.78
C SER A 322 17.52 -11.80 -26.59
N LEU A 323 16.36 -12.46 -26.42
CA LEU A 323 15.99 -13.66 -27.18
C LEU A 323 15.92 -13.36 -28.68
N LEU A 324 15.16 -12.34 -29.07
CA LEU A 324 14.97 -11.98 -30.47
C LEU A 324 16.27 -11.56 -31.15
N ASN A 325 17.15 -10.79 -30.50
CA ASN A 325 18.47 -10.50 -31.07
C ASN A 325 19.31 -11.78 -31.23
N THR A 326 19.26 -12.72 -30.28
CA THR A 326 20.01 -13.99 -30.38
C THR A 326 19.43 -14.94 -31.45
N ILE A 327 18.13 -14.84 -31.77
CA ILE A 327 17.48 -15.60 -32.85
C ILE A 327 17.76 -14.97 -34.22
N LEU A 328 17.76 -13.63 -34.33
CA LEU A 328 17.66 -12.91 -35.60
C LEU A 328 18.98 -12.29 -36.09
N ASN A 329 19.87 -11.88 -35.18
CA ASN A 329 21.14 -11.25 -35.52
C ASN A 329 22.32 -12.23 -35.33
N VAL A 330 23.43 -11.97 -36.03
CA VAL A 330 24.73 -12.57 -35.69
C VAL A 330 25.19 -12.09 -34.30
N LYS A 331 26.05 -12.89 -33.66
CA LYS A 331 26.67 -12.53 -32.37
C LYS A 331 27.42 -11.20 -32.50
N ASP A 332 27.35 -10.39 -31.44
CA ASP A 332 28.02 -9.08 -31.29
C ASP A 332 27.57 -7.98 -32.28
N ALA A 333 26.50 -8.21 -33.04
CA ALA A 333 25.84 -7.17 -33.84
C ALA A 333 25.13 -6.11 -32.96
N PRO A 334 24.86 -4.90 -33.48
CA PRO A 334 24.07 -3.89 -32.78
C PRO A 334 22.67 -4.41 -32.39
N ALA A 335 22.34 -4.34 -31.10
CA ALA A 335 21.08 -4.87 -30.59
C ALA A 335 19.88 -3.99 -31.01
N PHE A 336 18.87 -4.62 -31.62
CA PHE A 336 17.60 -3.96 -31.91
C PHE A 336 16.68 -3.97 -30.69
N VAL A 337 15.96 -2.87 -30.45
CA VAL A 337 14.92 -2.77 -29.41
C VAL A 337 13.57 -3.06 -30.06
N PHE A 338 12.92 -4.15 -29.66
CA PHE A 338 11.64 -4.57 -30.22
C PHE A 338 10.48 -3.79 -29.60
N PRO A 339 9.34 -3.65 -30.32
CA PRO A 339 8.11 -3.11 -29.75
C PRO A 339 7.71 -3.82 -28.45
N GLN A 340 7.03 -3.08 -27.57
CA GLN A 340 6.59 -3.62 -26.29
C GLN A 340 5.60 -4.78 -26.50
N ALA A 341 5.84 -5.90 -25.82
CA ALA A 341 4.92 -7.04 -25.83
C ALA A 341 3.58 -6.68 -25.18
N ASN A 342 2.51 -7.37 -25.60
CA ASN A 342 1.21 -7.28 -24.94
C ASN A 342 1.20 -8.20 -23.71
N TYR A 343 1.01 -7.62 -22.52
CA TYR A 343 1.06 -8.30 -21.24
C TYR A 343 -0.34 -8.57 -20.68
N THR A 344 -0.66 -9.83 -20.43
CA THR A 344 -1.86 -10.24 -19.68
C THR A 344 -1.45 -11.00 -18.42
N PHE A 345 -2.31 -11.05 -17.41
CA PHE A 345 -2.06 -11.75 -16.15
C PHE A 345 -3.27 -12.59 -15.75
N ASN A 346 -3.05 -13.87 -15.43
CA ASN A 346 -4.11 -14.84 -15.16
C ASN A 346 -4.20 -15.29 -13.68
N GLY A 347 -3.63 -14.50 -12.77
CA GLY A 347 -3.57 -14.82 -11.33
C GLY A 347 -2.26 -15.48 -10.87
N THR A 348 -1.61 -16.28 -11.74
CA THR A 348 -0.38 -17.03 -11.39
C THR A 348 0.76 -16.89 -12.41
N ALA A 349 0.47 -16.38 -13.60
CA ALA A 349 1.45 -16.10 -14.64
C ALA A 349 1.13 -14.80 -15.39
N ILE A 350 2.19 -14.17 -15.90
CA ILE A 350 2.10 -13.17 -16.96
C ILE A 350 2.23 -13.90 -18.30
N GLU A 351 1.33 -13.69 -19.25
CA GLU A 351 1.61 -14.01 -20.64
C GLU A 351 2.11 -12.75 -21.36
N ALA A 352 3.21 -12.87 -22.10
CA ALA A 352 3.86 -11.77 -22.81
C ALA A 352 3.90 -12.09 -24.30
N ASN A 353 3.03 -11.46 -25.07
CA ASN A 353 2.82 -11.74 -26.49
C ASN A 353 3.55 -10.68 -27.33
N SER A 354 4.61 -11.10 -28.03
CA SER A 354 5.39 -10.27 -28.95
C SER A 354 5.18 -10.76 -30.38
N GLU A 355 4.77 -9.87 -31.29
CA GLU A 355 4.65 -10.16 -32.71
C GLU A 355 5.57 -9.23 -33.51
N TYR A 356 6.37 -9.79 -34.41
CA TYR A 356 7.21 -9.04 -35.34
C TYR A 356 6.87 -9.44 -36.78
N ILE A 357 6.66 -8.44 -37.64
CA ILE A 357 6.31 -8.64 -39.06
C ILE A 357 7.54 -8.34 -39.90
N PHE A 358 8.05 -9.37 -40.60
CA PHE A 358 9.10 -9.19 -41.59
C PHE A 358 8.55 -8.61 -42.89
N VAL A 359 9.29 -7.65 -43.43
CA VAL A 359 9.04 -7.01 -44.73
C VAL A 359 10.27 -7.24 -45.61
N GLU A 360 10.04 -7.51 -46.89
CA GLU A 360 11.09 -7.68 -47.88
C GLU A 360 11.99 -6.43 -47.98
N GLY A 361 13.30 -6.64 -48.12
CA GLY A 361 14.29 -5.56 -48.18
C GLY A 361 14.66 -4.90 -46.83
N GLU A 362 14.21 -5.44 -45.69
CA GLU A 362 14.51 -4.86 -44.38
C GLU A 362 15.99 -5.02 -43.96
N THR A 363 16.75 -3.91 -43.96
CA THR A 363 18.18 -3.84 -43.63
C THR A 363 18.50 -3.61 -42.14
N LYS A 364 17.51 -3.69 -41.25
CA LYS A 364 17.70 -3.52 -39.78
C LYS A 364 18.53 -4.62 -39.13
N TRP A 365 18.67 -5.76 -39.82
CA TRP A 365 19.24 -7.00 -39.30
C TRP A 365 20.61 -7.27 -39.91
N THR A 366 21.50 -7.86 -39.13
CA THR A 366 22.68 -8.57 -39.65
C THR A 366 22.39 -10.07 -39.49
N PRO A 367 21.77 -10.74 -40.47
CA PRO A 367 21.01 -11.97 -40.22
C PRO A 367 21.83 -13.09 -39.59
N SER A 368 21.29 -13.68 -38.52
CA SER A 368 21.81 -14.92 -37.94
C SER A 368 21.82 -16.05 -38.99
N GLY A 369 22.57 -17.12 -38.74
CA GLY A 369 22.54 -18.31 -39.60
C GLY A 369 21.12 -18.87 -39.78
N PHE A 370 20.31 -18.84 -38.72
CA PHE A 370 18.90 -19.19 -38.76
C PHE A 370 18.09 -18.25 -39.66
N LEU A 371 18.15 -16.92 -39.43
CA LEU A 371 17.37 -15.96 -40.22
C LEU A 371 17.79 -15.96 -41.70
N SER A 372 19.09 -16.08 -41.98
CA SER A 372 19.63 -16.19 -43.34
C SER A 372 19.07 -17.42 -44.08
N ALA A 373 19.07 -18.60 -43.45
CA ALA A 373 18.49 -19.80 -44.04
C ALA A 373 16.98 -19.68 -44.26
N ILE A 374 16.24 -19.13 -43.29
CA ILE A 374 14.79 -18.90 -43.38
C ILE A 374 14.45 -17.94 -44.54
N LEU A 375 15.17 -16.83 -44.69
CA LEU A 375 15.00 -15.89 -45.81
C LEU A 375 15.36 -16.54 -47.16
N SER A 376 16.41 -17.35 -47.21
CA SER A 376 16.83 -18.08 -48.40
C SER A 376 15.76 -19.07 -48.91
N ILE A 377 15.23 -19.92 -48.02
CA ILE A 377 14.22 -20.92 -48.39
C ILE A 377 12.87 -20.25 -48.72
N SER A 378 12.58 -19.09 -48.12
CA SER A 378 11.40 -18.26 -48.43
C SER A 378 11.52 -17.42 -49.71
N GLY A 379 12.64 -17.52 -50.44
CA GLY A 379 12.85 -16.78 -51.69
C GLY A 379 13.06 -15.27 -51.53
N LEU A 380 13.44 -14.82 -50.33
CA LEU A 380 13.54 -13.39 -49.94
C LEU A 380 15.00 -12.89 -49.86
N SER A 381 15.94 -13.62 -50.46
CA SER A 381 17.39 -13.48 -50.22
C SER A 381 18.09 -12.59 -51.23
N THR A 382 17.97 -11.27 -51.06
CA THR A 382 18.75 -10.25 -51.78
C THR A 382 19.88 -9.62 -50.95
N LEU A 383 20.02 -9.96 -49.66
CA LEU A 383 21.20 -9.59 -48.86
C LEU A 383 22.42 -10.41 -49.29
N THR A 384 23.34 -9.78 -50.02
CA THR A 384 24.62 -10.36 -50.42
C THR A 384 25.55 -10.57 -49.22
N THR A 385 25.95 -11.83 -49.00
CA THR A 385 27.02 -12.17 -48.05
C THR A 385 28.34 -11.52 -48.49
N PRO A 386 29.08 -10.84 -47.60
CA PRO A 386 30.46 -10.44 -47.89
C PRO A 386 31.31 -11.69 -48.14
N ALA A 387 31.82 -11.85 -49.35
CA ALA A 387 32.64 -13.00 -49.71
C ALA A 387 33.95 -13.02 -48.91
N ALA A 388 34.32 -14.19 -48.38
CA ALA A 388 35.55 -14.35 -47.61
C ALA A 388 36.78 -14.11 -48.50
N GLN A 389 37.48 -13.00 -48.29
CA GLN A 389 38.69 -12.66 -49.05
C GLN A 389 39.86 -13.53 -48.59
N THR A 390 40.36 -14.37 -49.50
CA THR A 390 41.65 -15.03 -49.39
C THR A 390 42.72 -14.13 -50.01
N ASN A 391 43.61 -13.57 -49.16
CA ASN A 391 44.73 -12.74 -49.62
C ASN A 391 45.82 -13.60 -50.29
N PRO A 392 46.33 -13.15 -51.45
CA PRO A 392 47.78 -12.99 -51.62
C PRO A 392 48.21 -11.51 -51.73
N PRO A 393 49.52 -11.17 -51.61
CA PRO A 393 49.93 -9.82 -51.18
C PRO A 393 50.86 -9.04 -52.14
N VAL A 394 51.10 -7.76 -51.79
CA VAL A 394 52.13 -6.82 -52.33
C VAL A 394 51.84 -6.32 -53.76
N LEU A 395 51.72 -5.01 -54.07
CA LEU A 395 52.69 -3.93 -53.86
C LEU A 395 52.06 -2.56 -53.51
N ARG A 396 52.89 -1.66 -52.97
CA ARG A 396 52.60 -0.22 -52.78
C ARG A 396 53.44 0.60 -53.77
N PRO A 397 52.87 1.63 -54.40
CA PRO A 397 53.52 2.94 -54.35
C PRO A 397 52.60 4.06 -53.86
N THR A 398 53.22 5.16 -53.44
CA THR A 398 52.59 6.43 -53.02
C THR A 398 52.51 7.38 -54.21
N VAL A 399 51.54 8.32 -54.24
CA VAL A 399 51.76 9.76 -54.59
C VAL A 399 50.49 10.60 -54.31
N GLN A 400 50.70 11.91 -54.26
CA GLN A 400 49.85 13.00 -53.74
C GLN A 400 48.38 13.10 -54.23
N ALA A 401 47.59 13.82 -53.44
CA ALA A 401 46.25 14.28 -53.79
C ALA A 401 46.25 15.55 -54.67
N HIS A 402 45.16 15.76 -55.39
CA HIS A 402 44.65 17.10 -55.68
C HIS A 402 43.12 17.12 -55.54
N SER A 403 42.57 18.23 -55.06
CA SER A 403 41.14 18.44 -54.83
C SER A 403 40.51 19.28 -55.94
N ASN A 404 39.18 19.24 -56.07
CA ASN A 404 38.24 20.27 -56.56
C ASN A 404 36.99 19.54 -57.16
N THR A 405 35.84 19.48 -56.46
CA THR A 405 34.73 20.47 -56.46
C THR A 405 34.14 20.72 -57.86
N THR A 406 32.85 20.49 -58.16
CA THR A 406 31.67 20.05 -57.35
C THR A 406 30.72 19.27 -58.31
N THR A 407 29.47 18.82 -58.08
CA THR A 407 28.31 19.07 -57.16
C THR A 407 27.42 17.78 -57.23
N THR A 408 26.32 17.47 -56.53
CA THR A 408 25.34 18.12 -55.61
C THR A 408 24.71 17.05 -54.69
N GLY A 409 24.28 17.41 -53.46
CA GLY A 409 23.38 16.61 -52.61
C GLY A 409 24.11 15.70 -51.59
N GLY A 410 23.67 15.55 -50.33
CA GLY A 410 22.44 16.06 -49.69
C GLY A 410 22.53 16.18 -48.15
N ASN A 411 23.54 16.90 -47.66
CA ASN A 411 23.66 17.58 -46.35
C ASN A 411 23.06 16.94 -45.07
N SER A 412 23.91 16.31 -44.25
CA SER A 412 23.65 15.94 -42.85
C SER A 412 24.33 16.89 -41.86
N ALA A 413 23.91 18.17 -41.80
CA ALA A 413 24.65 19.23 -41.09
C ALA A 413 23.76 20.24 -40.31
N TRP A 414 22.91 19.78 -39.38
CA TRP A 414 22.01 20.67 -38.59
C TRP A 414 21.95 20.41 -37.07
N ILE A 415 22.61 19.37 -36.56
CA ILE A 415 22.41 18.90 -35.16
C ILE A 415 23.15 19.75 -34.10
N LEU A 416 24.21 20.48 -34.47
CA LEU A 416 25.04 21.24 -33.51
C LEU A 416 24.46 22.59 -33.07
N GLY A 417 23.35 23.06 -33.65
CA GLY A 417 22.78 24.39 -33.35
C GLY A 417 21.87 24.47 -32.11
N ILE A 418 21.34 23.33 -31.62
CA ILE A 418 20.22 23.33 -30.66
C ILE A 418 20.66 23.06 -29.21
N ILE A 419 21.80 22.37 -29.00
CA ILE A 419 22.22 21.85 -27.69
C ILE A 419 22.67 22.98 -26.73
N ILE A 420 23.34 24.01 -27.26
CA ILE A 420 23.95 25.10 -26.48
C ILE A 420 22.91 25.93 -25.70
N PRO A 421 21.81 26.45 -26.29
CA PRO A 421 20.80 27.19 -25.52
C PRO A 421 20.05 26.33 -24.50
N CYS A 422 19.77 25.05 -24.80
CA CYS A 422 19.05 24.17 -23.87
C CYS A 422 19.84 23.86 -22.59
N SER A 423 21.16 23.72 -22.69
CA SER A 423 22.03 23.45 -21.53
C SER A 423 21.97 24.57 -20.49
N ILE A 424 21.87 25.84 -20.94
CA ILE A 424 21.81 27.02 -20.07
C ILE A 424 20.48 27.06 -19.29
N ILE A 425 19.36 26.73 -19.95
CA ILE A 425 18.02 26.73 -19.31
C ILE A 425 17.94 25.67 -18.20
N ILE A 426 18.48 24.47 -18.43
CA ILE A 426 18.45 23.36 -17.47
C ILE A 426 19.27 23.68 -16.20
N ILE A 427 20.32 24.48 -16.30
CA ILE A 427 21.14 24.91 -15.14
C ILE A 427 20.51 26.10 -14.40
N LEU A 428 19.86 27.02 -15.12
CA LEU A 428 19.24 28.20 -14.50
C LEU A 428 17.99 27.88 -13.66
N ILE A 429 17.18 26.89 -14.07
CA ILE A 429 15.93 26.54 -13.34
C ILE A 429 16.20 26.09 -11.89
N PRO A 430 17.12 25.14 -11.60
CA PRO A 430 17.51 24.79 -10.23
C PRO A 430 18.06 25.98 -9.42
N CYS A 431 18.89 26.83 -10.04
CA CYS A 431 19.43 28.02 -9.37
C CYS A 431 18.36 29.04 -9.01
N TRP A 432 17.34 29.24 -9.86
CA TRP A 432 16.19 30.10 -9.56
C TRP A 432 15.33 29.51 -8.44
N ILE A 433 15.09 28.19 -8.43
CA ILE A 433 14.37 27.52 -7.34
C ILE A 433 15.12 27.70 -6.00
N LEU A 434 16.44 27.47 -5.99
CA LEU A 434 17.27 27.68 -4.80
C LEU A 434 17.24 29.15 -4.32
N LEU A 435 17.33 30.13 -5.23
CA LEU A 435 17.25 31.55 -4.89
C LEU A 435 15.88 31.91 -4.28
N CYS A 436 14.78 31.41 -4.85
CA CYS A 436 13.43 31.56 -4.32
C CYS A 436 13.28 30.93 -2.92
N CYS A 437 13.84 29.74 -2.69
CA CYS A 437 13.87 29.12 -1.37
C CYS A 437 14.65 29.96 -0.34
N LEU A 438 15.78 30.55 -0.74
CA LEU A 438 16.63 31.38 0.12
C LEU A 438 15.93 32.69 0.52
N LEU A 439 15.29 33.36 -0.44
CA LEU A 439 14.53 34.59 -0.21
C LEU A 439 13.26 34.35 0.65
N CYS A 440 12.50 33.29 0.36
CA CYS A 440 11.32 32.92 1.15
C CYS A 440 11.68 32.44 2.57
N GLY A 441 12.81 31.76 2.74
CA GLY A 441 13.31 31.31 4.05
C GLY A 441 13.56 32.46 5.02
N CYS A 442 14.13 33.57 4.54
CA CYS A 442 14.35 34.78 5.34
C CYS A 442 13.05 35.36 5.91
N CYS A 443 11.97 35.40 5.09
CA CYS A 443 10.66 35.87 5.51
C CYS A 443 10.03 34.97 6.60
N ALA A 444 10.18 33.65 6.49
CA ALA A 444 9.68 32.70 7.49
C ALA A 444 10.41 32.83 8.84
N GLY A 445 11.73 33.02 8.81
CA GLY A 445 12.56 33.22 10.02
C GLY A 445 12.17 34.47 10.81
N LEU A 446 12.02 35.61 10.12
CA LEU A 446 11.60 36.87 10.74
C LEU A 446 10.19 36.81 11.33
N ARG A 447 9.22 36.21 10.62
CA ARG A 447 7.82 36.08 11.10
C ARG A 447 7.71 35.23 12.38
N ARG A 448 8.48 34.15 12.49
CA ARG A 448 8.58 33.34 13.74
C ARG A 448 9.22 34.12 14.90
N ARG A 449 10.21 34.99 14.64
CA ARG A 449 10.87 35.80 15.68
C ARG A 449 10.00 36.96 16.18
N TYR A 450 9.10 37.49 15.35
CA TYR A 450 8.14 38.53 15.73
C TYR A 450 7.05 37.99 16.67
N ASN A 451 6.40 36.87 16.32
CA ASN A 451 5.29 36.33 17.11
C ASN A 451 5.68 35.94 18.55
N ARG A 452 6.90 35.41 18.77
CA ARG A 452 7.39 35.10 20.14
C ARG A 452 7.54 36.32 21.06
N ARG A 453 7.50 37.56 20.54
CA ARG A 453 7.59 38.78 21.36
C ARG A 453 6.24 39.33 21.84
N ARG A 454 5.09 38.78 21.39
CA ARG A 454 3.76 39.17 21.92
C ARG A 454 3.31 38.36 23.14
N SER A 455 3.94 37.22 23.44
CA SER A 455 3.50 36.31 24.52
C SER A 455 3.86 36.73 25.95
N TYR A 456 4.55 37.86 26.14
CA TYR A 456 5.10 38.29 27.45
C TYR A 456 4.63 39.69 27.89
N ASN A 457 3.44 40.10 27.46
CA ASN A 457 2.80 41.35 27.93
C ASN A 457 1.31 41.15 28.24
N VAL A 458 1.04 40.21 29.14
CA VAL A 458 -0.23 40.14 29.89
C VAL A 458 0.11 40.40 31.36
N GLN A 459 0.11 41.68 31.75
CA GLN A 459 0.16 42.04 33.16
C GLN A 459 -1.18 41.69 33.80
N TYR A 460 -1.16 40.88 34.85
CA TYR A 460 -2.33 40.68 35.69
C TYR A 460 -2.51 41.91 36.59
N THR A 461 -3.50 42.75 36.28
CA THR A 461 -3.93 43.84 37.17
C THR A 461 -4.71 43.26 38.35
N THR A 462 -4.01 42.85 39.40
CA THR A 462 -4.60 42.49 40.69
C THR A 462 -5.23 43.74 41.34
N ARG A 463 -6.56 43.85 41.26
CA ARG A 463 -7.29 44.92 41.95
C ARG A 463 -7.89 44.40 43.26
N ASN A 464 -7.13 44.49 44.33
CA ASN A 464 -7.68 44.38 45.68
C ASN A 464 -8.66 45.54 45.94
N GLY A 465 -9.72 45.27 46.68
CA GLY A 465 -10.67 46.26 47.15
C GLY A 465 -11.66 45.63 48.11
N LEU A 466 -11.52 45.93 49.40
CA LEU A 466 -12.60 45.67 50.36
C LEU A 466 -13.71 46.70 50.11
N PHE A 467 -14.96 46.27 50.19
CA PHE A 467 -15.98 46.81 51.11
C PHE A 467 -17.13 45.80 51.25
#